data_AF-A0A0K0F4X4-F1
#
_entry.id   AF-A0A0K0F4X4-F1
#
_cell.length_a   1.000
_cell.length_b   1.000
_cell.length_c   1.000
_cell.angle_alpha   90.00
_cell.angle_beta   90.00
_cell.angle_gamma   90.00
#
_symmetry.space_group_name_H-M   'P 1'
#
loop_
_entity.id
_entity.type
_entity.pdbx_description
1 polymer ?
#
loop_
_entity_poly.entity_id
_entity_poly.type
_entity_poly.pdbx_seq_one_letter_code
_entity_poly.pdbx_strand_id
1 'polypeptide(L)'
;MLAIGNKYKLNLLKLAAEEKLMEVKKIENVCDYLVKSELHSSEILHKWCVRFICMHAEFMTLDNTIIIFLSCLFISSIYVIFINYYTKVLLEYSLSYETIRIIKIIQDKSVPDDLLRINYTLWKPKDFGLDCSKVINGDRNYINKMKKKRFSIKEIPKDYKYDCESIKSRGFYPKVPLSDIEANYPIAYARNVYNNYLMLELEFLVSYAPQNHYCFSVDLKSSELYIQLTSLSKCFNNVYISQIRYNMTSEGIYQALSTYECMKILKNKKWNYLFILQNDDFPIKTNREIVEILTATNSCLNMQFCDPSSFVEYRIDLNANWDYKSLNFFNDAKMNKYDKKLLSKKLQFSKGTYASGIPRDSIDYILNNISIEKYLNQINTADKFGEDEMVWQTLFSDNFLKIPHYVERDCHSTEYNTQSYMVRDAIWSYRKCKSTLMHHRVCVYGIEMFDEIKSMKRLFGYRFLPDRDFGAALCFVEYLVDKTYRMKFDKIDTTFYVNLPSTKYQNADQQTKKKIIKNCTLNKEW
;
A
#
# COMPACT_ATOMS: atom_id res chain seq x y z
N MET A 1 -38.07 -35.98 -5.35
CA MET A 1 -37.19 -36.37 -6.48
C MET A 1 -35.84 -36.86 -6.00
N LEU A 2 -35.09 -36.10 -5.19
CA LEU A 2 -33.77 -36.52 -4.65
C LEU A 2 -33.81 -37.91 -3.96
N ALA A 3 -34.78 -38.13 -3.07
CA ALA A 3 -34.98 -39.41 -2.40
C ALA A 3 -35.25 -40.58 -3.37
N ILE A 4 -36.03 -40.33 -4.43
CA ILE A 4 -36.37 -41.32 -5.46
C ILE A 4 -35.13 -41.64 -6.30
N GLY A 5 -34.40 -40.60 -6.73
CA GLY A 5 -33.16 -40.75 -7.48
C GLY A 5 -32.12 -41.56 -6.72
N ASN A 6 -32.00 -41.36 -5.41
CA ASN A 6 -31.11 -42.15 -4.56
C ASN A 6 -31.59 -43.60 -4.37
N LYS A 7 -32.88 -43.80 -4.03
CA LYS A 7 -33.46 -45.13 -3.76
C LYS A 7 -33.37 -46.06 -4.98
N TYR A 8 -33.60 -45.54 -6.18
CA TYR A 8 -33.59 -46.31 -7.42
C TYR A 8 -32.30 -46.15 -8.24
N LYS A 9 -31.26 -45.53 -7.68
CA LYS A 9 -29.95 -45.30 -8.33
C LYS A 9 -30.04 -44.59 -9.69
N LEU A 10 -30.99 -43.66 -9.82
CA LEU A 10 -31.20 -42.85 -11.03
C LEU A 10 -30.33 -41.60 -10.98
N ASN A 11 -29.07 -41.73 -11.39
CA ASN A 11 -28.06 -40.67 -11.25
C ASN A 11 -28.44 -39.35 -11.93
N LEU A 12 -29.04 -39.38 -13.13
CA LEU A 12 -29.45 -38.17 -13.84
C LEU A 12 -30.61 -37.45 -13.14
N LEU A 13 -31.58 -38.20 -12.60
CA LEU A 13 -32.69 -37.63 -11.83
C LEU A 13 -32.21 -37.05 -10.50
N LYS A 14 -31.23 -37.69 -9.87
CA LYS A 14 -30.58 -37.21 -8.65
C LYS A 14 -29.84 -35.90 -8.92
N LEU A 15 -29.01 -35.85 -9.96
CA LEU A 15 -28.25 -34.64 -10.34
C LEU A 15 -29.18 -33.47 -10.69
N ALA A 16 -30.22 -33.70 -11.49
CA ALA A 16 -31.20 -32.66 -11.84
C ALA A 16 -31.97 -32.14 -10.61
N ALA A 17 -32.25 -33.02 -9.64
CA ALA A 17 -32.86 -32.61 -8.38
C ALA A 17 -31.91 -31.79 -7.49
N GLU A 18 -30.60 -32.12 -7.49
CA GLU A 18 -29.56 -31.36 -6.80
C GLU A 18 -29.42 -29.95 -7.39
N GLU A 19 -29.30 -29.85 -8.71
CA GLU A 19 -29.19 -28.57 -9.43
C GLU A 19 -30.40 -27.68 -9.14
N LYS A 20 -31.61 -28.23 -9.17
CA LYS A 20 -32.83 -27.46 -8.90
C LYS A 20 -32.91 -26.94 -7.47
N LEU A 21 -32.40 -27.70 -6.50
CA LEU A 21 -32.34 -27.26 -5.09
C LEU A 21 -31.28 -26.16 -4.89
N MET A 22 -30.16 -26.20 -5.61
CA MET A 22 -29.12 -25.18 -5.57
C MET A 22 -29.53 -23.84 -6.22
N GLU A 23 -30.52 -23.84 -7.12
CA GLU A 23 -31.09 -22.60 -7.68
C GLU A 23 -31.88 -21.80 -6.63
N VAL A 24 -32.39 -22.45 -5.58
CA VAL A 24 -33.20 -21.80 -4.53
C VAL A 24 -32.29 -21.16 -3.47
N LYS A 25 -31.96 -19.88 -3.67
CA LYS A 25 -31.04 -19.10 -2.81
C LYS A 25 -31.70 -18.52 -1.54
N LYS A 26 -32.49 -19.30 -0.80
CA LYS A 26 -33.12 -18.84 0.46
C LYS A 26 -32.40 -19.43 1.68
N ILE A 27 -31.92 -18.56 2.57
CA ILE A 27 -31.21 -18.91 3.81
C ILE A 27 -32.04 -19.86 4.68
N GLU A 28 -33.34 -19.61 4.83
CA GLU A 28 -34.26 -20.36 5.70
C GLU A 28 -34.33 -21.87 5.36
N ASN A 29 -34.11 -22.24 4.10
CA ASN A 29 -34.28 -23.62 3.65
C ASN A 29 -32.95 -24.41 3.56
N VAL A 30 -31.79 -23.74 3.70
CA VAL A 30 -30.49 -24.34 3.39
C VAL A 30 -30.06 -25.43 4.40
N CYS A 31 -30.45 -25.28 5.67
CA CYS A 31 -30.20 -26.29 6.71
C CYS A 31 -31.00 -27.58 6.43
N ASP A 32 -32.25 -27.41 5.99
CA ASP A 32 -33.13 -28.50 5.58
C ASP A 32 -32.56 -29.27 4.38
N TYR A 33 -31.94 -28.54 3.44
CA TYR A 33 -31.28 -29.12 2.28
C TYR A 33 -29.99 -29.85 2.66
N LEU A 34 -29.24 -29.35 3.65
CA LEU A 34 -28.05 -30.02 4.18
C LEU A 34 -28.42 -31.37 4.78
N VAL A 35 -29.46 -31.44 5.62
CA VAL A 35 -29.95 -32.71 6.19
C VAL A 35 -30.42 -33.67 5.10
N LYS A 36 -31.19 -33.18 4.12
CA LYS A 36 -31.65 -34.00 2.98
C LYS A 36 -30.50 -34.48 2.11
N SER A 37 -29.41 -33.71 2.02
CA SER A 37 -28.22 -34.09 1.26
C SER A 37 -27.48 -35.27 1.91
N GLU A 38 -27.38 -35.29 3.25
CA GLU A 38 -26.78 -36.41 3.98
C GLU A 38 -27.65 -37.67 3.91
N LEU A 39 -28.96 -37.53 4.16
CA LEU A 39 -29.93 -38.64 4.14
C LEU A 39 -30.00 -39.35 2.77
N HIS A 40 -29.64 -38.64 1.69
CA HIS A 40 -29.72 -39.17 0.33
C HIS A 40 -28.36 -39.21 -0.39
N SER A 41 -27.26 -39.18 0.37
CA SER A 41 -25.88 -39.30 -0.11
C SER A 41 -25.59 -38.41 -1.32
N SER A 42 -26.00 -37.14 -1.23
CA SER A 42 -25.94 -36.13 -2.28
C SER A 42 -24.74 -35.21 -2.04
N GLU A 43 -23.59 -35.59 -2.59
CA GLU A 43 -22.31 -34.94 -2.27
C GLU A 43 -22.21 -33.50 -2.80
N ILE A 44 -22.82 -33.23 -3.97
CA ILE A 44 -22.79 -31.91 -4.61
C ILE A 44 -23.64 -30.91 -3.82
N LEU A 45 -24.88 -31.29 -3.50
CA LEU A 45 -25.78 -30.47 -2.69
C LEU A 45 -25.19 -30.25 -1.28
N HIS A 46 -24.59 -31.28 -0.68
CA HIS A 46 -23.94 -31.18 0.63
C HIS A 46 -22.83 -30.13 0.65
N LYS A 47 -21.89 -30.20 -0.31
CA LYS A 47 -20.79 -29.23 -0.42
C LYS A 47 -21.30 -27.82 -0.67
N TRP A 48 -22.36 -27.67 -1.47
CA TRP A 48 -22.97 -26.37 -1.73
C TRP A 48 -23.61 -25.77 -0.47
N CYS A 49 -24.40 -26.55 0.27
CA CYS A 49 -25.02 -26.12 1.52
C CYS A 49 -23.98 -25.66 2.55
N VAL A 50 -22.91 -26.43 2.76
CA VAL A 50 -21.83 -26.08 3.71
C VAL A 50 -21.15 -24.76 3.32
N ARG A 51 -20.84 -24.57 2.03
CA ARG A 51 -20.24 -23.34 1.53
C ARG A 51 -21.18 -22.14 1.67
N PHE A 52 -22.46 -22.33 1.33
CA PHE A 52 -23.47 -21.28 1.41
C PHE A 52 -23.66 -20.80 2.87
N ILE A 53 -23.70 -21.73 3.83
CA ILE A 53 -23.76 -21.44 5.27
C ILE A 53 -22.52 -20.64 5.72
N CYS A 54 -21.31 -21.07 5.35
CA CYS A 54 -20.07 -20.38 5.73
C CYS A 54 -20.00 -18.95 5.20
N MET A 55 -20.54 -18.69 4.00
CA MET A 55 -20.55 -17.36 3.38
C MET A 55 -21.59 -16.41 3.98
N HIS A 56 -22.65 -16.92 4.61
CA HIS A 56 -23.77 -16.12 5.14
C HIS A 56 -23.92 -16.27 6.67
N ALA A 57 -22.85 -16.67 7.37
CA ALA A 57 -22.85 -16.96 8.80
C ALA A 57 -23.34 -15.78 9.67
N GLU A 58 -23.19 -14.55 9.19
CA GLU A 58 -23.66 -13.33 9.87
C GLU A 58 -25.19 -13.18 9.93
N PHE A 59 -25.94 -13.91 9.09
CA PHE A 59 -27.41 -13.84 9.01
C PHE A 59 -28.14 -15.04 9.64
N MET A 60 -27.43 -16.09 10.08
CA MET A 60 -28.03 -17.33 10.60
C MET A 60 -28.30 -17.30 12.12
N THR A 61 -28.02 -16.19 12.79
CA THR A 61 -28.28 -16.00 14.23
C THR A 61 -29.68 -15.48 14.48
N LEU A 62 -30.71 -16.25 14.14
CA LEU A 62 -32.10 -15.92 14.46
C LEU A 62 -33.02 -17.16 14.40
N ASP A 63 -32.62 -18.26 15.05
CA ASP A 63 -33.62 -19.17 15.66
C ASP A 63 -32.98 -20.13 16.67
N ASN A 64 -33.48 -20.10 17.91
CA ASN A 64 -32.90 -20.80 19.07
C ASN A 64 -33.08 -22.33 19.06
N THR A 65 -33.63 -22.89 17.99
CA THR A 65 -33.92 -24.33 17.89
C THR A 65 -32.78 -25.13 17.24
N ILE A 66 -31.81 -24.46 16.59
CA ILE A 66 -30.74 -25.11 15.80
C ILE A 66 -29.51 -25.48 16.66
N ILE A 67 -29.32 -24.82 17.81
CA ILE A 67 -28.12 -25.00 18.65
C ILE A 67 -28.12 -26.35 19.38
N ILE A 68 -29.28 -26.93 19.69
CA ILE A 68 -29.37 -28.15 20.50
C ILE A 68 -29.11 -29.42 19.67
N PHE A 69 -29.50 -29.47 18.39
CA PHE A 69 -29.31 -30.66 17.55
C PHE A 69 -27.87 -30.84 17.02
N LEU A 70 -27.11 -29.75 16.86
CA LEU A 70 -25.73 -29.80 16.34
C LEU A 70 -24.69 -30.25 17.39
N SER A 71 -25.07 -30.36 18.66
CA SER A 71 -24.14 -30.60 19.78
C SER A 71 -23.68 -32.06 19.96
N CYS A 72 -24.40 -33.06 19.44
CA CYS A 72 -24.17 -34.45 19.83
C CYS A 72 -23.58 -35.39 18.75
N LEU A 73 -23.50 -34.99 17.47
CA LEU A 73 -23.00 -35.89 16.39
C LEU A 73 -21.76 -35.37 15.64
N PHE A 74 -21.35 -34.12 15.85
CA PHE A 74 -20.25 -33.50 15.09
C PHE A 74 -18.89 -33.50 15.81
N ILE A 75 -18.83 -33.80 17.11
CA ILE A 75 -17.58 -33.70 17.89
C ILE A 75 -16.62 -34.87 17.63
N SER A 76 -17.09 -36.06 17.26
CA SER A 76 -16.21 -37.22 17.03
C SER A 76 -15.64 -37.31 15.61
N SER A 77 -16.40 -36.90 14.59
CA SER A 77 -16.01 -37.03 13.17
C SER A 77 -15.17 -35.86 12.68
N ILE A 78 -15.37 -34.64 13.20
CA ILE A 78 -14.50 -33.51 12.89
C ILE A 78 -13.11 -33.71 13.51
N TYR A 79 -12.99 -34.23 14.73
CA TYR A 79 -11.67 -34.36 15.39
C TYR A 79 -10.70 -35.28 14.62
N VAL A 80 -11.21 -36.37 14.03
CA VAL A 80 -10.39 -37.32 13.26
C VAL A 80 -10.03 -36.80 11.87
N ILE A 81 -10.92 -36.02 11.23
CA ILE A 81 -10.63 -35.39 9.92
C ILE A 81 -9.73 -34.16 10.10
N PHE A 82 -9.93 -33.37 11.17
CA PHE A 82 -9.11 -32.20 11.47
C PHE A 82 -7.68 -32.61 11.78
N ILE A 83 -7.47 -33.69 12.56
CA ILE A 83 -6.12 -34.21 12.85
C ILE A 83 -5.47 -34.78 11.58
N ASN A 84 -6.15 -35.59 10.77
CA ASN A 84 -5.57 -36.19 9.57
C ASN A 84 -5.34 -35.20 8.42
N TYR A 85 -6.21 -34.19 8.26
CA TYR A 85 -6.00 -33.11 7.29
C TYR A 85 -4.87 -32.18 7.75
N TYR A 86 -4.80 -31.81 9.04
CA TYR A 86 -3.68 -31.01 9.53
C TYR A 86 -2.36 -31.77 9.52
N THR A 87 -2.30 -33.07 9.82
CA THR A 87 -1.01 -33.80 9.72
C THR A 87 -0.55 -33.92 8.27
N LYS A 88 -1.45 -34.16 7.31
CA LYS A 88 -1.08 -34.27 5.89
C LYS A 88 -0.73 -32.91 5.28
N VAL A 89 -1.46 -31.84 5.63
CA VAL A 89 -1.14 -30.45 5.24
C VAL A 89 0.12 -29.96 5.96
N LEU A 90 0.36 -30.27 7.23
CA LEU A 90 1.60 -29.89 7.92
C LEU A 90 2.81 -30.66 7.36
N LEU A 91 2.66 -31.93 6.95
CA LEU A 91 3.75 -32.68 6.31
C LEU A 91 4.06 -32.15 4.89
N GLU A 92 3.05 -31.83 4.08
CA GLU A 92 3.26 -31.21 2.75
C GLU A 92 3.72 -29.74 2.82
N TYR A 93 3.33 -28.99 3.85
CA TYR A 93 3.83 -27.63 4.08
C TYR A 93 5.23 -27.60 4.72
N SER A 94 5.57 -28.56 5.60
CA SER A 94 6.90 -28.60 6.23
C SER A 94 8.02 -28.81 5.21
N LEU A 95 7.76 -29.58 4.14
CA LEU A 95 8.72 -29.86 3.09
C LEU A 95 8.86 -28.73 2.04
N SER A 96 7.98 -27.72 2.04
CA SER A 96 8.10 -26.54 1.14
C SER A 96 8.62 -25.27 1.84
N TYR A 97 8.75 -25.30 3.16
CA TYR A 97 9.35 -24.19 3.94
C TYR A 97 10.87 -24.32 4.17
N GLU A 98 11.48 -25.45 3.81
CA GLU A 98 12.94 -25.68 3.98
C GLU A 98 13.84 -24.86 3.03
N THR A 99 13.30 -23.94 2.23
CA THR A 99 14.12 -22.97 1.49
C THR A 99 13.73 -21.51 1.74
N ILE A 100 13.14 -21.21 2.90
CA ILE A 100 13.38 -19.89 3.48
C ILE A 100 14.82 -19.91 3.99
N ARG A 101 15.71 -19.16 3.35
CA ARG A 101 17.02 -18.84 3.91
C ARG A 101 16.78 -18.47 5.37
N ILE A 102 17.29 -19.30 6.29
CA ILE A 102 17.40 -18.96 7.70
C ILE A 102 18.22 -17.68 7.74
N ILE A 103 17.54 -16.52 7.74
CA ILE A 103 18.11 -15.27 8.19
C ILE A 103 18.38 -15.59 9.66
N LYS A 104 19.66 -15.89 9.93
CA LYS A 104 20.21 -15.92 11.28
C LYS A 104 19.54 -14.77 12.02
N ILE A 105 18.76 -15.06 13.06
CA ILE A 105 18.19 -14.04 13.92
C ILE A 105 19.41 -13.36 14.55
N ILE A 106 19.94 -12.34 13.88
CA ILE A 106 20.81 -11.36 14.49
C ILE A 106 19.91 -10.78 15.58
N GLN A 107 20.29 -10.95 16.84
CA GLN A 107 19.65 -10.22 17.93
C GLN A 107 19.65 -8.76 17.51
N ASP A 108 18.49 -8.22 17.18
CA ASP A 108 18.34 -6.86 16.72
C ASP A 108 18.71 -5.94 17.89
N LYS A 109 19.94 -5.41 17.87
CA LYS A 109 20.42 -4.56 18.95
C LYS A 109 19.80 -3.20 18.75
N SER A 110 18.91 -2.82 19.67
CA SER A 110 18.51 -1.43 19.80
C SER A 110 19.69 -0.61 20.32
N VAL A 111 19.77 0.65 19.88
CA VAL A 111 20.66 1.63 20.50
C VAL A 111 20.33 1.69 22.00
N PRO A 112 21.32 1.63 22.91
CA PRO A 112 21.09 1.74 24.35
C PRO A 112 20.28 2.99 24.71
N ASP A 113 19.33 2.87 25.64
CA ASP A 113 18.47 3.98 26.10
C ASP A 113 19.27 5.21 26.57
N ASP A 114 20.48 5.00 27.10
CA ASP A 114 21.36 6.10 27.53
C ASP A 114 21.89 6.96 26.36
N LEU A 115 22.03 6.40 25.15
CA LEU A 115 22.32 7.15 23.91
C LEU A 115 21.06 7.85 23.36
N LEU A 116 19.89 7.46 23.84
CA LEU A 116 18.57 8.05 23.56
C LEU A 116 18.06 8.90 24.73
N ARG A 117 18.90 9.35 25.68
CA ARG A 117 18.54 10.37 26.68
C ARG A 117 18.29 11.71 25.97
N ILE A 118 17.13 11.83 25.33
CA ILE A 118 16.84 12.92 24.44
C ILE A 118 16.11 14.00 25.23
N ASN A 119 16.84 15.04 25.61
CA ASN A 119 16.24 16.31 25.98
C ASN A 119 16.00 17.12 24.70
N TYR A 120 14.87 16.86 24.03
CA TYR A 120 14.40 17.62 22.88
C TYR A 120 12.98 18.08 23.13
N THR A 121 12.64 19.23 22.56
CA THR A 121 11.28 19.74 22.56
C THR A 121 10.80 19.74 21.13
N LEU A 122 9.71 19.01 20.87
CA LEU A 122 9.02 19.11 19.59
C LEU A 122 8.47 20.53 19.46
N TRP A 123 8.81 21.20 18.36
CA TRP A 123 8.32 22.54 18.12
C TRP A 123 6.80 22.56 17.95
N LYS A 124 6.18 23.54 18.59
CA LYS A 124 4.76 23.87 18.47
C LYS A 124 4.63 25.39 18.36
N PRO A 125 3.63 25.91 17.64
CA PRO A 125 3.31 27.34 17.65
C PRO A 125 3.07 27.86 19.07
N LYS A 126 3.38 29.14 19.32
CA LYS A 126 3.26 29.76 20.66
C LYS A 126 1.82 29.74 21.21
N ASP A 127 0.84 29.82 20.32
CA ASP A 127 -0.59 29.78 20.62
C ASP A 127 -1.18 28.37 20.58
N PHE A 128 -0.33 27.34 20.48
CA PHE A 128 -0.77 25.94 20.48
C PHE A 128 -1.29 25.51 21.86
N GLY A 129 -2.60 25.58 22.05
CA GLY A 129 -3.29 25.24 23.30
C GLY A 129 -3.92 23.84 23.35
N LEU A 130 -3.56 22.94 22.43
CA LEU A 130 -4.10 21.57 22.39
C LEU A 130 -3.25 20.61 23.25
N ASP A 131 -3.90 19.89 24.15
CA ASP A 131 -3.32 18.83 24.98
C ASP A 131 -3.30 17.53 24.16
N CYS A 132 -2.15 17.26 23.55
CA CYS A 132 -1.98 16.09 22.70
C CYS A 132 -2.08 14.78 23.48
N SER A 133 -1.68 14.74 24.76
CA SER A 133 -1.82 13.54 25.58
C SER A 133 -3.28 13.12 25.71
N LYS A 134 -4.21 14.07 25.89
CA LYS A 134 -5.66 13.77 25.90
C LYS A 134 -6.19 13.29 24.55
N VAL A 135 -5.68 13.83 23.44
CA VAL A 135 -6.05 13.38 22.09
C VAL A 135 -5.54 11.96 21.83
N ILE A 136 -4.27 11.69 22.15
CA ILE A 136 -3.59 10.41 21.94
C ILE A 136 -4.27 9.29 22.74
N ASN A 137 -4.68 9.60 23.98
CA ASN A 137 -5.37 8.69 24.90
C ASN A 137 -6.88 8.56 24.63
N GLY A 138 -7.42 9.27 23.63
CA GLY A 138 -8.82 9.13 23.23
C GLY A 138 -9.84 9.75 24.19
N ASP A 139 -9.49 10.83 24.91
CA ASP A 139 -10.45 11.56 25.76
C ASP A 139 -11.56 12.17 24.90
N ARG A 140 -12.71 11.47 24.87
CA ARG A 140 -13.86 11.84 24.04
C ARG A 140 -14.43 13.21 24.38
N ASN A 141 -14.43 13.59 25.66
CA ASN A 141 -14.97 14.88 26.10
C ASN A 141 -14.06 16.02 25.64
N TYR A 142 -12.74 15.84 25.80
CA TYR A 142 -11.75 16.78 25.32
C TYR A 142 -11.77 16.92 23.80
N ILE A 143 -11.74 15.81 23.06
CA ILE A 143 -11.77 15.79 21.60
C ILE A 143 -13.05 16.45 21.07
N ASN A 144 -14.23 16.15 21.64
CA ASN A 144 -15.50 16.75 21.22
C ASN A 144 -15.56 18.27 21.47
N LYS A 145 -14.88 18.75 22.51
CA LYS A 145 -14.72 20.18 22.79
C LYS A 145 -13.75 20.83 21.78
N MET A 146 -12.59 20.21 21.55
CA MET A 146 -11.52 20.79 20.74
C MET A 146 -11.76 20.70 19.24
N LYS A 147 -12.52 19.71 18.75
CA LYS A 147 -12.86 19.63 17.31
C LYS A 147 -13.73 20.79 16.83
N LYS A 148 -14.40 21.50 17.75
CA LYS A 148 -15.14 22.75 17.47
C LYS A 148 -14.24 23.98 17.45
N LYS A 149 -13.00 23.87 17.94
CA LYS A 149 -11.98 24.92 18.05
C LYS A 149 -10.65 24.39 17.50
N ARG A 150 -10.68 23.89 16.25
CA ARG A 150 -9.51 23.28 15.62
C ARG A 150 -8.37 24.27 15.54
N PHE A 151 -7.17 23.79 15.84
CA PHE A 151 -5.96 24.56 15.62
C PHE A 151 -5.56 24.45 14.15
N SER A 152 -5.53 25.56 13.42
CA SER A 152 -5.14 25.60 12.02
C SER A 152 -4.15 26.73 11.76
N ILE A 153 -3.34 26.55 10.72
CA ILE A 153 -2.35 27.54 10.29
C ILE A 153 -2.40 27.67 8.77
N LYS A 154 -2.50 28.90 8.28
CA LYS A 154 -2.54 29.20 6.83
C LYS A 154 -1.19 29.64 6.28
N GLU A 155 -0.39 30.30 7.12
CA GLU A 155 0.90 30.86 6.74
C GLU A 155 1.94 30.48 7.79
N ILE A 156 3.18 30.28 7.34
CA ILE A 156 4.30 29.98 8.23
C ILE A 156 4.56 31.21 9.12
N PRO A 157 4.78 31.05 10.44
CA PRO A 157 5.07 32.18 11.32
C PRO A 157 6.27 33.00 10.82
N LYS A 158 6.20 34.33 10.92
CA LYS A 158 7.28 35.23 10.43
C LYS A 158 8.62 35.02 11.14
N ASP A 159 8.59 34.51 12.38
CA ASP A 159 9.78 34.17 13.18
C ASP A 159 10.31 32.76 12.91
N TYR A 160 9.74 32.02 11.94
CA TYR A 160 10.17 30.69 11.57
C TYR A 160 11.47 30.74 10.75
N LYS A 161 12.55 30.18 11.30
CA LYS A 161 13.89 30.22 10.71
C LYS A 161 14.26 28.89 10.03
N TYR A 162 14.99 28.98 8.93
CA TYR A 162 15.41 27.84 8.09
C TYR A 162 16.91 27.52 8.19
N ASP A 163 17.63 28.14 9.12
CA ASP A 163 19.02 27.76 9.41
C ASP A 163 19.09 26.40 10.13
N CYS A 164 20.25 25.75 10.07
CA CYS A 164 20.40 24.39 10.58
C CYS A 164 20.27 24.27 12.10
N GLU A 165 20.61 25.32 12.86
CA GLU A 165 20.43 25.33 14.31
C GLU A 165 18.93 25.33 14.63
N SER A 166 18.19 26.23 13.99
CA SER A 166 16.73 26.34 14.14
C SER A 166 16.00 25.08 13.67
N ILE A 167 16.37 24.48 12.53
CA ILE A 167 15.76 23.21 12.07
C ILE A 167 16.01 22.10 13.08
N LYS A 168 17.27 21.93 13.52
CA LYS A 168 17.65 20.87 14.45
C LYS A 168 17.12 21.07 15.86
N SER A 169 16.74 22.29 16.24
CA SER A 169 16.12 22.56 17.55
C SER A 169 14.63 22.22 17.61
N ARG A 170 13.96 22.03 16.47
CA ARG A 170 12.50 21.78 16.42
C ARG A 170 12.09 20.32 16.61
N GLY A 171 13.06 19.41 16.66
CA GLY A 171 12.81 17.99 16.83
C GLY A 171 14.10 17.21 17.06
N PHE A 172 14.00 15.89 17.10
CA PHE A 172 15.15 15.03 17.26
C PHE A 172 15.51 14.34 15.94
N TYR A 173 16.77 14.49 15.53
CA TYR A 173 17.33 13.88 14.33
C TYR A 173 18.47 12.94 14.71
N PRO A 174 18.24 11.61 14.74
CA PRO A 174 19.26 10.64 15.11
C PRO A 174 20.49 10.70 14.20
N LYS A 175 21.68 10.62 14.80
CA LYS A 175 22.97 10.61 14.06
C LYS A 175 23.39 9.21 13.61
N VAL A 176 22.80 8.18 14.22
CA VAL A 176 23.04 6.77 13.91
C VAL A 176 21.70 6.04 13.76
N PRO A 177 21.64 4.93 13.00
CA PRO A 177 20.44 4.10 12.95
C PRO A 177 20.03 3.63 14.34
N LEU A 178 18.72 3.48 14.58
CA LEU A 178 18.17 3.15 15.90
C LEU A 178 18.15 1.63 16.19
N SER A 179 18.36 0.81 15.17
CA SER A 179 18.41 -0.65 15.24
C SER A 179 19.22 -1.24 14.09
N ASP A 180 19.62 -2.52 14.21
CA ASP A 180 20.39 -3.21 13.18
C ASP A 180 19.55 -3.46 11.93
N ILE A 181 18.25 -3.77 12.08
CA ILE A 181 17.37 -3.96 10.93
C ILE A 181 17.22 -2.67 10.12
N GLU A 182 17.08 -1.53 10.80
CA GLU A 182 17.00 -0.22 10.16
C GLU A 182 18.34 0.18 9.50
N ALA A 183 19.47 -0.12 10.13
CA ALA A 183 20.80 0.14 9.57
C ALA A 183 21.04 -0.64 8.26
N ASN A 184 20.57 -1.88 8.19
CA ASN A 184 20.77 -2.79 7.07
C ASN A 184 19.69 -2.67 5.98
N TYR A 185 18.65 -1.87 6.21
CA TYR A 185 17.57 -1.64 5.24
C TYR A 185 17.32 -0.14 5.00
N PRO A 186 18.24 0.58 4.33
CA PRO A 186 17.98 1.97 3.97
C PRO A 186 16.83 2.12 2.96
N ILE A 187 15.96 3.10 3.21
CA ILE A 187 14.82 3.45 2.37
C ILE A 187 15.13 4.74 1.61
N ALA A 188 14.73 4.81 0.35
CA ALA A 188 14.73 6.04 -0.45
C ALA A 188 13.31 6.59 -0.61
N TYR A 189 13.20 7.92 -0.59
CA TYR A 189 11.97 8.66 -0.83
C TYR A 189 12.17 9.61 -2.01
N ALA A 190 11.32 9.54 -3.02
CA ALA A 190 11.19 10.54 -4.08
C ALA A 190 9.85 11.23 -3.89
N ARG A 191 9.87 12.52 -3.52
CA ARG A 191 8.66 13.28 -3.21
C ARG A 191 8.50 14.46 -4.15
N ASN A 192 7.37 14.51 -4.84
CA ASN A 192 6.96 15.70 -5.59
C ASN A 192 6.21 16.66 -4.66
N VAL A 193 6.67 17.90 -4.58
CA VAL A 193 6.17 18.89 -3.61
C VAL A 193 5.95 20.25 -4.26
N TYR A 194 4.98 21.01 -3.73
CA TYR A 194 4.62 22.32 -4.27
C TYR A 194 4.24 23.34 -3.19
N ASN A 195 3.92 22.95 -1.95
CA ASN A 195 3.59 23.91 -0.89
C ASN A 195 3.81 23.34 0.52
N ASN A 196 3.50 24.13 1.56
CA ASN A 196 3.39 23.74 2.96
C ASN A 196 4.69 23.20 3.56
N TYR A 197 5.77 23.98 3.52
CA TYR A 197 7.06 23.58 4.12
C TYR A 197 6.93 23.10 5.56
N LEU A 198 6.05 23.72 6.36
CA LEU A 198 5.81 23.30 7.74
C LEU A 198 5.36 21.83 7.85
N MET A 199 4.47 21.39 6.96
CA MET A 199 4.05 19.98 6.90
C MET A 199 5.18 19.09 6.40
N LEU A 200 5.89 19.52 5.36
CA LEU A 200 7.02 18.76 4.80
C LEU A 200 8.17 18.58 5.81
N GLU A 201 8.43 19.57 6.65
CA GLU A 201 9.42 19.47 7.73
C GLU A 201 8.94 18.52 8.83
N LEU A 202 7.65 18.53 9.20
CA LEU A 202 7.09 17.55 10.14
C LEU A 202 7.13 16.12 9.59
N GLU A 203 6.79 15.94 8.31
CA GLU A 203 6.89 14.65 7.60
C GLU A 203 8.33 14.16 7.58
N PHE A 204 9.27 15.05 7.25
CA PHE A 204 10.69 14.75 7.27
C PHE A 204 11.14 14.38 8.68
N LEU A 205 10.78 15.15 9.70
CA LEU A 205 11.14 14.89 11.09
C LEU A 205 10.73 13.48 11.56
N VAL A 206 9.50 13.05 11.29
CA VAL A 206 9.01 11.73 11.76
C VAL A 206 9.49 10.56 10.90
N SER A 207 9.90 10.83 9.65
CA SER A 207 10.45 9.79 8.78
C SER A 207 11.97 9.74 8.76
N TYR A 208 12.66 10.75 9.31
CA TYR A 208 14.10 10.90 9.21
C TYR A 208 14.85 9.76 9.90
N ALA A 209 15.71 9.10 9.14
CA ALA A 209 16.72 8.20 9.65
C ALA A 209 18.05 8.48 8.90
N PRO A 210 19.21 8.46 9.58
CA PRO A 210 20.48 8.87 9.01
C PRO A 210 20.96 7.98 7.84
N GLN A 211 20.49 6.73 7.78
CA GLN A 211 20.80 5.81 6.69
C GLN A 211 19.88 5.96 5.48
N ASN A 212 18.66 6.49 5.64
CA ASN A 212 17.70 6.67 4.55
C ASN A 212 18.09 7.82 3.62
N HIS A 213 17.41 7.94 2.48
CA HIS A 213 17.65 8.98 1.48
C HIS A 213 16.36 9.71 1.10
N TYR A 214 16.39 11.04 1.08
CA TYR A 214 15.21 11.89 0.84
C TYR A 214 15.47 12.80 -0.35
N CYS A 215 14.80 12.56 -1.47
CA CYS A 215 14.85 13.42 -2.65
C CYS A 215 13.53 14.16 -2.83
N PHE A 216 13.62 15.48 -2.98
CA PHE A 216 12.48 16.35 -3.27
C PHE A 216 12.60 16.92 -4.69
N SER A 217 11.54 16.75 -5.47
CA SER A 217 11.32 17.47 -6.72
C SER A 217 10.29 18.57 -6.46
N VAL A 218 10.76 19.82 -6.48
CA VAL A 218 9.94 20.99 -6.16
C VAL A 218 9.36 21.58 -7.44
N ASP A 219 8.05 21.86 -7.43
CA ASP A 219 7.38 22.54 -8.53
C ASP A 219 8.13 23.83 -8.91
N LEU A 220 8.34 24.03 -10.21
CA LEU A 220 8.98 25.22 -10.76
C LEU A 220 8.30 26.53 -10.28
N LYS A 221 6.99 26.51 -10.04
CA LYS A 221 6.23 27.68 -9.55
C LYS A 221 6.48 27.99 -8.07
N SER A 222 7.01 27.05 -7.31
CA SER A 222 7.13 27.14 -5.84
C SER A 222 8.52 27.58 -5.41
N SER A 223 8.94 28.76 -5.88
CA SER A 223 10.28 29.32 -5.64
C SER A 223 10.63 29.45 -4.16
N GLU A 224 9.67 29.89 -3.33
CA GLU A 224 9.87 30.03 -1.88
C GLU A 224 10.11 28.67 -1.22
N LEU A 225 9.26 27.68 -1.53
CA LEU A 225 9.43 26.32 -1.03
C LEU A 225 10.78 25.71 -1.45
N TYR A 226 11.22 26.00 -2.68
CA TYR A 226 12.53 25.54 -3.17
C TYR A 226 13.67 26.10 -2.32
N ILE A 227 13.61 27.38 -1.93
CA ILE A 227 14.62 28.00 -1.04
C ILE A 227 14.59 27.36 0.35
N GLN A 228 13.39 27.14 0.90
CA GLN A 228 13.20 26.54 2.22
C GLN A 228 13.72 25.09 2.28
N LEU A 229 13.38 24.26 1.29
CA LEU A 229 13.88 22.88 1.18
C LEU A 229 15.36 22.81 0.82
N THR A 230 15.87 23.77 0.04
CA THR A 230 17.32 23.88 -0.18
C THR A 230 18.04 24.16 1.14
N SER A 231 17.49 25.01 2.01
CA SER A 231 18.05 25.27 3.34
C SER A 231 18.04 24.02 4.21
N LEU A 232 16.94 23.25 4.18
CA LEU A 232 16.87 21.93 4.83
C LEU A 232 17.96 20.97 4.31
N SER A 233 18.13 20.88 2.99
CA SER A 233 19.11 19.96 2.38
C SER A 233 20.56 20.25 2.77
N LYS A 234 20.90 21.52 3.07
CA LYS A 234 22.25 21.89 3.54
C LYS A 234 22.55 21.37 4.95
N CYS A 235 21.52 21.01 5.72
CA CYS A 235 21.66 20.58 7.11
C CYS A 235 21.89 19.07 7.29
N PHE A 236 21.64 18.28 6.25
CA PHE A 236 21.62 16.82 6.26
C PHE A 236 22.25 16.23 4.99
N ASN A 237 23.20 15.31 5.13
CA ASN A 237 23.96 14.75 3.99
C ASN A 237 23.14 13.78 3.10
N ASN A 238 21.97 13.38 3.56
CA ASN A 238 21.07 12.42 2.93
C ASN A 238 19.78 13.03 2.39
N VAL A 239 19.75 14.36 2.26
CA VAL A 239 18.63 15.12 1.67
C VAL A 239 19.09 15.74 0.35
N TYR A 240 18.28 15.59 -0.69
CA TYR A 240 18.59 15.99 -2.04
C TYR A 240 17.43 16.79 -2.64
N ILE A 241 17.75 17.82 -3.40
CA ILE A 241 16.77 18.60 -4.16
C ILE A 241 17.10 18.48 -5.64
N SER A 242 16.12 18.08 -6.46
CA SER A 242 16.28 18.07 -7.91
C SER A 242 16.54 19.47 -8.43
N GLN A 243 17.62 19.63 -9.22
CA GLN A 243 17.95 20.89 -9.88
C GLN A 243 17.06 21.13 -11.11
N ILE A 244 16.70 20.05 -11.81
CA ILE A 244 15.72 20.10 -12.89
C ILE A 244 14.34 20.12 -12.26
N ARG A 245 13.60 21.20 -12.51
CA ARG A 245 12.26 21.44 -11.97
C ARG A 245 11.29 21.64 -13.12
N TYR A 246 10.10 21.08 -12.97
CA TYR A 246 9.03 21.17 -13.94
C TYR A 246 7.83 21.92 -13.36
N ASN A 247 7.01 22.51 -14.25
CA ASN A 247 5.78 23.19 -13.88
C ASN A 247 4.67 22.17 -13.63
N MET A 248 4.73 21.49 -12.49
CA MET A 248 3.80 20.41 -12.16
C MET A 248 2.37 20.92 -12.02
N THR A 249 1.37 20.12 -12.35
CA THR A 249 -0.05 20.50 -12.12
C THR A 249 -0.76 19.47 -11.25
N SER A 250 -1.90 19.88 -10.68
CA SER A 250 -2.82 18.96 -9.98
C SER A 250 -3.50 17.98 -10.92
N GLU A 251 -3.32 18.13 -12.23
CA GLU A 251 -3.85 17.23 -13.24
C GLU A 251 -2.88 16.09 -13.55
N GLY A 252 -1.67 16.05 -12.97
CA GLY A 252 -0.70 14.97 -13.20
C GLY A 252 0.52 15.40 -14.03
N ILE A 253 0.44 16.56 -14.70
CA ILE A 253 1.48 17.06 -15.60
C ILE A 253 2.81 17.20 -14.87
N TYR A 254 3.85 16.67 -15.53
CA TYR A 254 5.25 16.57 -15.12
C TYR A 254 5.53 15.80 -13.83
N GLN A 255 4.53 15.13 -13.23
CA GLN A 255 4.75 14.39 -11.99
C GLN A 255 5.78 13.25 -12.20
N ALA A 256 5.61 12.41 -13.22
CA ALA A 256 6.51 11.29 -13.45
C ALA A 256 7.93 11.71 -13.88
N LEU A 257 8.06 12.76 -14.71
CA LEU A 257 9.35 13.35 -15.07
C LEU A 257 10.08 13.89 -13.82
N SER A 258 9.36 14.58 -12.94
CA SER A 258 9.91 15.09 -11.68
C SER A 258 10.42 13.97 -10.76
N THR A 259 9.69 12.87 -10.66
CA THR A 259 10.13 11.69 -9.89
C THR A 259 11.33 11.00 -10.54
N TYR A 260 11.39 10.95 -11.87
CA TYR A 260 12.51 10.36 -12.61
C TYR A 260 13.82 11.13 -12.36
N GLU A 261 13.78 12.46 -12.19
CA GLU A 261 14.95 13.23 -11.74
C GLU A 261 15.47 12.79 -10.38
N CYS A 262 14.57 12.53 -9.42
CA CYS A 262 14.95 11.98 -8.14
C CYS A 262 15.54 10.57 -8.23
N MET A 263 14.98 9.71 -9.07
CA MET A 263 15.55 8.38 -9.33
C MET A 263 17.00 8.46 -9.84
N LYS A 264 17.29 9.40 -10.75
CA LYS A 264 18.65 9.65 -11.26
C LYS A 264 19.63 10.08 -10.16
N ILE A 265 19.21 10.95 -9.23
CA ILE A 265 20.02 11.38 -8.09
C ILE A 265 20.28 10.21 -7.11
N LEU A 266 19.25 9.41 -6.87
CA LEU A 266 19.29 8.29 -5.92
C LEU A 266 20.03 7.06 -6.46
N LYS A 267 20.26 6.98 -7.78
CA LYS A 267 20.92 5.85 -8.47
C LYS A 267 22.18 5.34 -7.79
N ASN A 268 23.09 6.25 -7.43
CA ASN A 268 24.40 5.89 -6.85
C ASN A 268 24.41 5.82 -5.32
N LYS A 269 23.23 5.90 -4.68
CA LYS A 269 23.07 5.82 -3.22
C LYS A 269 22.75 4.38 -2.82
N LYS A 270 23.00 4.03 -1.55
CA LYS A 270 22.75 2.67 -1.03
C LYS A 270 21.39 2.60 -0.35
N TRP A 271 20.43 1.97 -0.99
CA TRP A 271 19.07 1.78 -0.50
C TRP A 271 18.42 0.56 -1.14
N ASN A 272 17.41 0.02 -0.45
CA ASN A 272 16.76 -1.25 -0.78
C ASN A 272 15.38 -1.08 -1.42
N TYR A 273 14.69 0.01 -1.08
CA TYR A 273 13.31 0.25 -1.51
C TYR A 273 13.06 1.74 -1.72
N LEU A 274 12.34 2.09 -2.79
CA LEU A 274 11.98 3.48 -3.13
C LEU A 274 10.47 3.69 -2.92
N PHE A 275 10.11 4.71 -2.15
CA PHE A 275 8.74 5.26 -2.17
C PHE A 275 8.67 6.47 -3.09
N ILE A 276 7.69 6.45 -3.99
CA ILE A 276 7.26 7.64 -4.74
C ILE A 276 6.06 8.22 -4.00
N LEU A 277 6.16 9.48 -3.60
CA LEU A 277 5.18 10.18 -2.77
C LEU A 277 4.87 11.59 -3.31
N GLN A 278 3.76 12.17 -2.87
CA GLN A 278 3.32 13.53 -3.20
C GLN A 278 3.31 14.42 -1.95
N ASN A 279 2.90 15.68 -2.13
CA ASN A 279 3.00 16.75 -1.12
C ASN A 279 2.42 16.39 0.25
N ASP A 280 1.28 15.68 0.31
CA ASP A 280 0.54 15.45 1.56
C ASP A 280 0.56 13.98 2.02
N ASP A 281 1.48 13.17 1.49
CA ASP A 281 1.70 11.81 1.99
C ASP A 281 2.42 11.84 3.33
N PHE A 282 1.67 11.61 4.39
CA PHE A 282 2.19 11.70 5.75
C PHE A 282 2.50 10.29 6.31
N PRO A 283 3.72 10.02 6.83
CA PRO A 283 4.03 8.73 7.43
C PRO A 283 3.11 8.43 8.62
N ILE A 284 2.47 7.25 8.65
CA ILE A 284 1.62 6.80 9.77
C ILE A 284 2.18 5.56 10.47
N LYS A 285 3.47 5.30 10.26
CA LYS A 285 4.29 4.25 10.83
C LYS A 285 5.68 4.84 11.11
N THR A 286 6.34 4.34 12.15
CA THR A 286 7.75 4.68 12.41
C THR A 286 8.66 4.07 11.33
N ASN A 287 9.89 4.56 11.20
CA ASN A 287 10.86 4.00 10.25
C ASN A 287 11.06 2.48 10.46
N ARG A 288 11.21 2.05 11.72
CA ARG A 288 11.34 0.63 12.08
C ARG A 288 10.14 -0.20 11.64
N GLU A 289 8.91 0.28 11.87
CA GLU A 289 7.70 -0.42 11.41
C GLU A 289 7.65 -0.56 9.89
N ILE A 290 8.03 0.48 9.15
CA ILE A 290 8.10 0.41 7.68
C ILE A 290 9.14 -0.63 7.25
N VAL A 291 10.33 -0.63 7.87
CA VAL A 291 11.39 -1.62 7.58
C VAL A 291 10.93 -3.04 7.90
N GLU A 292 10.25 -3.27 9.03
CA GLU A 292 9.71 -4.59 9.39
C GLU A 292 8.66 -5.08 8.37
N ILE A 293 7.76 -4.21 7.93
CA ILE A 293 6.76 -4.54 6.91
C ILE A 293 7.46 -4.91 5.59
N LEU A 294 8.37 -4.06 5.12
CA LEU A 294 9.06 -4.27 3.84
C LEU A 294 9.94 -5.53 3.87
N THR A 295 10.60 -5.81 5.00
CA THR A 295 11.39 -7.03 5.18
C THR A 295 10.49 -8.26 5.17
N ALA A 296 9.34 -8.21 5.86
CA ALA A 296 8.39 -9.33 5.91
C ALA A 296 7.76 -9.63 4.54
N THR A 297 7.54 -8.60 3.69
CA THR A 297 7.05 -8.78 2.33
C THR A 297 8.14 -9.08 1.30
N ASN A 298 9.40 -9.25 1.75
CA ASN A 298 10.58 -9.46 0.90
C ASN A 298 10.70 -8.38 -0.19
N SER A 299 10.52 -7.12 0.22
CA SER A 299 10.67 -5.94 -0.64
C SER A 299 9.81 -6.00 -1.90
N CYS A 300 8.66 -6.68 -1.89
CA CYS A 300 7.83 -6.83 -3.09
C CYS A 300 7.28 -5.48 -3.58
N LEU A 301 7.04 -5.36 -4.90
CA LEU A 301 6.37 -4.20 -5.50
C LEU A 301 5.05 -3.87 -4.76
N ASN A 302 4.85 -2.59 -4.43
CA ASN A 302 3.62 -2.10 -3.83
C ASN A 302 3.01 -1.00 -4.70
N MET A 303 2.08 -1.39 -5.56
CA MET A 303 1.47 -0.52 -6.55
C MET A 303 -0.01 -0.90 -6.68
N GLN A 304 -0.90 0.08 -6.72
CA GLN A 304 -2.30 -0.20 -7.02
C GLN A 304 -2.48 -0.31 -8.53
N PHE A 305 -3.30 -1.27 -8.96
CA PHE A 305 -3.89 -1.30 -10.29
C PHE A 305 -5.43 -1.24 -10.20
N CYS A 306 -6.05 -0.58 -11.17
CA CYS A 306 -7.50 -0.62 -11.39
C CYS A 306 -7.84 -0.54 -12.89
N ASP A 307 -9.09 -0.84 -13.23
CA ASP A 307 -9.56 -0.91 -14.61
C ASP A 307 -9.21 0.36 -15.40
N PRO A 308 -8.36 0.26 -16.43
CA PRO A 308 -7.97 1.40 -17.25
C PRO A 308 -9.02 1.75 -18.31
N SER A 309 -10.01 0.91 -18.57
CA SER A 309 -10.86 0.99 -19.78
C SER A 309 -11.57 2.34 -19.94
N SER A 310 -12.16 2.84 -18.86
CA SER A 310 -12.82 4.15 -18.86
C SER A 310 -11.84 5.33 -18.88
N PHE A 311 -10.53 5.09 -18.71
CA PHE A 311 -9.47 6.09 -18.53
C PHE A 311 -8.63 6.34 -19.78
N VAL A 312 -8.36 5.30 -20.56
CA VAL A 312 -7.37 5.37 -21.66
C VAL A 312 -7.69 6.48 -22.67
N GLU A 313 -8.94 6.55 -23.17
CA GLU A 313 -9.31 7.49 -24.22
C GLU A 313 -9.15 8.97 -23.79
N TYR A 314 -9.49 9.27 -22.53
CA TYR A 314 -9.43 10.64 -22.04
C TYR A 314 -8.08 11.03 -21.44
N ARG A 315 -7.24 10.07 -21.01
CA ARG A 315 -5.93 10.34 -20.38
C ARG A 315 -4.74 10.20 -21.32
N ILE A 316 -4.87 9.42 -22.37
CA ILE A 316 -3.79 9.12 -23.31
C ILE A 316 -4.10 9.77 -24.65
N ASP A 317 -3.10 10.39 -25.28
CA ASP A 317 -3.19 10.74 -26.70
C ASP A 317 -3.04 9.49 -27.57
N LEU A 318 -4.17 8.89 -27.96
CA LEU A 318 -4.19 7.67 -28.77
C LEU A 318 -3.67 7.85 -30.21
N ASN A 319 -3.49 9.10 -30.67
CA ASN A 319 -2.91 9.39 -31.99
C ASN A 319 -1.38 9.33 -31.98
N ALA A 320 -0.75 9.37 -30.80
CA ALA A 320 0.68 9.24 -30.67
C ALA A 320 1.16 7.81 -30.96
N ASN A 321 2.45 7.68 -31.31
CA ASN A 321 3.06 6.40 -31.64
C ASN A 321 3.49 5.65 -30.37
N TRP A 322 2.63 4.76 -29.90
CA TRP A 322 2.82 3.95 -28.68
C TRP A 322 3.50 2.60 -28.90
N ASP A 323 4.03 2.34 -30.09
CA ASP A 323 4.78 1.12 -30.36
C ASP A 323 6.21 1.17 -29.79
N TYR A 324 6.76 0.01 -29.41
CA TYR A 324 8.07 -0.07 -28.79
C TYR A 324 9.19 0.47 -29.66
N LYS A 325 9.07 0.33 -31.00
CA LYS A 325 10.01 0.91 -31.96
C LYS A 325 10.00 2.43 -31.88
N SER A 326 8.83 3.05 -31.87
CA SER A 326 8.71 4.50 -31.77
C SER A 326 9.17 5.01 -30.41
N LEU A 327 8.90 4.30 -29.31
CA LEU A 327 9.24 4.74 -27.95
C LEU A 327 10.73 4.58 -27.59
N ASN A 328 11.50 3.84 -28.37
CA ASN A 328 12.96 3.68 -28.19
C ASN A 328 13.38 3.23 -26.78
N PHE A 329 12.65 2.26 -26.20
CA PHE A 329 12.99 1.74 -24.87
C PHE A 329 14.36 1.09 -24.79
N PHE A 330 14.88 0.56 -25.90
CA PHE A 330 16.20 -0.05 -25.95
C PHE A 330 17.09 0.69 -26.96
N ASN A 331 18.41 0.62 -26.77
CA ASN A 331 19.34 1.16 -27.76
C ASN A 331 19.28 0.39 -29.09
N ASP A 332 19.76 1.00 -30.18
CA ASP A 332 19.67 0.46 -31.54
C ASP A 332 20.24 -0.96 -31.66
N ALA A 333 21.37 -1.21 -31.00
CA ALA A 333 22.03 -2.53 -31.00
C ALA A 333 21.16 -3.62 -30.37
N LYS A 334 20.43 -3.33 -29.28
CA LYS A 334 19.46 -4.26 -28.68
C LYS A 334 18.19 -4.35 -29.53
N MET A 335 17.68 -3.22 -30.03
CA MET A 335 16.48 -3.15 -30.85
C MET A 335 16.60 -4.04 -32.09
N ASN A 336 17.74 -4.00 -32.77
CA ASN A 336 17.99 -4.82 -33.96
C ASN A 336 17.99 -6.34 -33.71
N LYS A 337 18.06 -6.79 -32.45
CA LYS A 337 17.98 -8.21 -32.07
C LYS A 337 16.54 -8.69 -31.89
N TYR A 338 15.57 -7.80 -31.75
CA TYR A 338 14.17 -8.16 -31.55
C TYR A 338 13.42 -8.29 -32.88
N ASP A 339 12.40 -9.13 -32.89
CA ASP A 339 11.49 -9.28 -34.02
C ASP A 339 10.80 -7.94 -34.34
N LYS A 340 10.85 -7.51 -35.60
CA LYS A 340 10.24 -6.25 -36.05
C LYS A 340 8.73 -6.20 -35.75
N LYS A 341 8.02 -7.32 -35.89
CA LYS A 341 6.58 -7.44 -35.57
C LYS A 341 6.33 -7.27 -34.07
N LEU A 342 7.25 -7.73 -33.22
CA LEU A 342 7.16 -7.50 -31.77
C LEU A 342 7.34 -6.02 -31.44
N LEU A 343 8.33 -5.37 -32.05
CA LEU A 343 8.61 -3.94 -31.84
C LEU A 343 7.49 -3.02 -32.36
N SER A 344 6.72 -3.46 -33.36
CA SER A 344 5.54 -2.75 -33.87
C SER A 344 4.28 -2.93 -33.00
N LYS A 345 4.32 -3.75 -31.94
CA LYS A 345 3.20 -3.82 -30.99
C LYS A 345 3.15 -2.55 -30.16
N LYS A 346 1.93 -2.07 -29.90
CA LYS A 346 1.67 -0.92 -29.03
C LYS A 346 1.70 -1.32 -27.56
N LEU A 347 2.17 -0.40 -26.71
CA LEU A 347 1.96 -0.47 -25.27
C LEU A 347 0.48 -0.62 -24.95
N GLN A 348 0.19 -1.40 -23.92
CA GLN A 348 -1.13 -1.47 -23.32
C GLN A 348 -1.10 -0.65 -22.04
N PHE A 349 -2.02 0.29 -21.87
CA PHE A 349 -2.02 1.16 -20.71
C PHE A 349 -2.64 0.48 -19.49
N SER A 350 -2.08 0.76 -18.31
CA SER A 350 -2.62 0.31 -17.03
C SER A 350 -2.73 1.50 -16.09
N LYS A 351 -3.77 1.52 -15.27
CA LYS A 351 -4.10 2.63 -14.39
C LYS A 351 -3.91 2.22 -12.94
N GLY A 352 -3.51 3.16 -12.08
CA GLY A 352 -3.46 2.96 -10.63
C GLY A 352 -3.49 4.26 -9.85
N THR A 353 -2.68 4.33 -8.81
CA THR A 353 -2.40 5.56 -8.06
C THR A 353 -0.95 5.98 -8.27
N TYR A 354 -0.69 7.28 -8.18
CA TYR A 354 0.67 7.79 -8.32
C TYR A 354 1.62 7.27 -7.23
N ALA A 355 1.22 7.33 -5.96
CA ALA A 355 2.04 6.81 -4.87
C ALA A 355 2.27 5.31 -5.05
N SER A 356 3.53 4.90 -4.88
CA SER A 356 3.98 3.53 -5.13
C SER A 356 5.25 3.24 -4.33
N GLY A 357 5.43 1.96 -4.00
CA GLY A 357 6.64 1.43 -3.42
C GLY A 357 7.30 0.50 -4.43
N ILE A 358 8.57 0.76 -4.74
CA ILE A 358 9.28 0.09 -5.84
C ILE A 358 10.58 -0.52 -5.32
N PRO A 359 10.84 -1.82 -5.62
CA PRO A 359 12.09 -2.48 -5.25
C PRO A 359 13.29 -1.89 -5.98
N ARG A 360 14.48 -1.96 -5.36
CA ARG A 360 15.71 -1.37 -5.88
C ARG A 360 16.09 -1.86 -7.28
N ASP A 361 16.02 -3.17 -7.52
CA ASP A 361 16.41 -3.79 -8.78
C ASP A 361 15.51 -3.36 -9.96
N SER A 362 14.23 -3.08 -9.71
CA SER A 362 13.33 -2.49 -10.70
C SER A 362 13.78 -1.09 -11.13
N ILE A 363 14.19 -0.24 -10.18
CA ILE A 363 14.70 1.10 -10.47
C ILE A 363 16.06 1.03 -11.17
N ASP A 364 16.96 0.15 -10.73
CA ASP A 364 18.23 -0.07 -11.42
C ASP A 364 18.01 -0.52 -12.86
N TYR A 365 17.04 -1.41 -13.12
CA TYR A 365 16.69 -1.81 -14.48
C TYR A 365 16.16 -0.63 -15.31
N ILE A 366 15.25 0.17 -14.75
CA ILE A 366 14.71 1.36 -15.42
C ILE A 366 15.82 2.35 -15.81
N LEU A 367 16.81 2.56 -14.93
CA LEU A 367 17.87 3.56 -15.12
C LEU A 367 19.08 3.06 -15.92
N ASN A 368 19.24 1.75 -16.08
CA ASN A 368 20.44 1.17 -16.71
C ASN A 368 20.14 0.32 -17.96
N ASN A 369 18.94 -0.25 -18.08
CA ASN A 369 18.64 -1.27 -19.08
C ASN A 369 17.65 -0.81 -20.15
N ILE A 370 16.85 0.21 -19.84
CA ILE A 370 15.89 0.84 -20.77
C ILE A 370 16.01 2.37 -20.74
N SER A 371 15.50 3.02 -21.77
CA SER A 371 15.31 4.48 -21.82
C SER A 371 13.81 4.79 -21.80
N ILE A 372 13.34 5.49 -20.78
CA ILE A 372 11.93 5.84 -20.64
C ILE A 372 11.64 7.31 -20.94
N GLU A 373 12.63 8.13 -21.27
CA GLU A 373 12.45 9.58 -21.44
C GLU A 373 11.45 9.92 -22.56
N LYS A 374 11.53 9.22 -23.70
CA LYS A 374 10.57 9.44 -24.79
C LYS A 374 9.15 9.05 -24.38
N TYR A 375 9.01 7.94 -23.64
CA TYR A 375 7.72 7.53 -23.09
C TYR A 375 7.17 8.56 -22.10
N LEU A 376 7.99 9.02 -21.15
CA LEU A 376 7.62 10.03 -20.15
C LEU A 376 7.22 11.37 -20.81
N ASN A 377 7.95 11.82 -21.82
CA ASN A 377 7.60 13.04 -22.55
C ASN A 377 6.32 12.89 -23.38
N GLN A 378 6.11 11.73 -24.01
CA GLN A 378 4.93 11.51 -24.86
C GLN A 378 3.66 11.34 -24.03
N ILE A 379 3.71 10.67 -22.88
CA ILE A 379 2.53 10.51 -22.02
C ILE A 379 2.13 11.81 -21.32
N ASN A 380 3.10 12.69 -21.08
CA ASN A 380 2.94 14.03 -20.54
C ASN A 380 2.33 14.98 -21.58
N THR A 381 1.06 14.75 -21.93
CA THR A 381 0.31 15.55 -22.91
C THR A 381 -0.41 16.69 -22.20
N ALA A 382 -0.22 17.93 -22.64
CA ALA A 382 -0.99 19.07 -22.14
C ALA A 382 -2.50 18.81 -22.31
N ASP A 383 -3.31 19.26 -21.34
CA ASP A 383 -4.78 19.14 -21.32
C ASP A 383 -5.34 17.72 -21.09
N LYS A 384 -4.49 16.74 -20.77
CA LYS A 384 -4.93 15.41 -20.31
C LYS A 384 -4.84 15.34 -18.79
N PHE A 385 -5.88 14.79 -18.15
CA PHE A 385 -5.99 14.70 -16.70
C PHE A 385 -5.66 13.29 -16.18
N GLY A 386 -4.71 13.19 -15.27
CA GLY A 386 -4.39 12.01 -14.45
C GLY A 386 -3.48 11.02 -15.17
N GLU A 387 -2.63 11.49 -16.07
CA GLU A 387 -1.68 10.65 -16.79
C GLU A 387 -0.59 10.10 -15.86
N ASP A 388 -0.27 10.80 -14.78
CA ASP A 388 0.64 10.36 -13.74
C ASP A 388 0.22 9.03 -13.09
N GLU A 389 -1.09 8.80 -12.96
CA GLU A 389 -1.70 7.53 -12.51
C GLU A 389 -1.66 6.41 -13.56
N MET A 390 -1.09 6.65 -14.75
CA MET A 390 -0.94 5.67 -15.83
C MET A 390 0.51 5.24 -16.05
N VAL A 391 1.48 6.08 -15.67
CA VAL A 391 2.89 5.93 -16.08
C VAL A 391 3.50 4.66 -15.53
N TRP A 392 3.61 4.56 -14.21
CA TRP A 392 4.35 3.48 -13.57
C TRP A 392 3.62 2.15 -13.73
N GLN A 393 2.30 2.15 -13.63
CA GLN A 393 1.46 0.98 -13.83
C GLN A 393 1.62 0.39 -15.22
N THR A 394 1.65 1.22 -16.26
CA THR A 394 1.86 0.76 -17.64
C THR A 394 3.23 0.08 -17.80
N LEU A 395 4.29 0.65 -17.20
CA LEU A 395 5.63 0.07 -17.25
C LEU A 395 5.71 -1.26 -16.47
N PHE A 396 5.13 -1.33 -15.28
CA PHE A 396 5.13 -2.52 -14.42
C PHE A 396 4.12 -3.60 -14.83
N SER A 397 3.32 -3.38 -15.89
CA SER A 397 2.44 -4.38 -16.48
C SER A 397 2.85 -4.81 -17.90
N ASP A 398 3.99 -4.32 -18.38
CA ASP A 398 4.45 -4.60 -19.71
C ASP A 398 5.27 -5.90 -19.76
N ASN A 399 4.73 -6.91 -20.44
CA ASN A 399 5.34 -8.23 -20.54
C ASN A 399 6.49 -8.31 -21.56
N PHE A 400 6.77 -7.22 -22.28
CA PHE A 400 7.93 -7.12 -23.17
C PHE A 400 9.11 -6.43 -22.47
N LEU A 401 8.85 -5.32 -21.76
CA LEU A 401 9.87 -4.65 -20.94
C LEU A 401 10.34 -5.53 -19.78
N LYS A 402 9.42 -6.31 -19.19
CA LYS A 402 9.67 -7.24 -18.07
C LYS A 402 10.56 -6.62 -17.00
N ILE A 403 10.21 -5.41 -16.57
CA ILE A 403 10.88 -4.76 -15.43
C ILE A 403 10.82 -5.74 -14.25
N PRO A 404 11.91 -5.92 -13.47
CA PRO A 404 11.87 -6.74 -12.27
C PRO A 404 10.62 -6.44 -11.43
N HIS A 405 9.98 -7.49 -10.92
CA HIS A 405 8.70 -7.42 -10.22
C HIS A 405 7.47 -6.98 -11.05
N TYR A 406 7.54 -7.00 -12.39
CA TYR A 406 6.34 -6.76 -13.22
C TYR A 406 5.18 -7.70 -12.86
N VAL A 407 3.96 -7.24 -13.11
CA VAL A 407 2.72 -7.94 -12.78
C VAL A 407 2.00 -8.29 -14.08
N GLU A 408 1.66 -9.57 -14.24
CA GLU A 408 0.84 -10.03 -15.36
C GLU A 408 -0.52 -9.33 -15.32
N ARG A 409 -0.99 -8.85 -16.47
CA ARG A 409 -2.21 -8.03 -16.58
C ARG A 409 -3.44 -8.70 -16.01
N ASP A 410 -3.60 -10.00 -16.30
CA ASP A 410 -4.73 -10.76 -15.79
C ASP A 410 -4.76 -10.83 -14.25
N CYS A 411 -3.64 -10.59 -13.56
CA CYS A 411 -3.55 -10.57 -12.09
C CYS A 411 -3.77 -9.20 -11.45
N HIS A 412 -4.05 -8.16 -12.23
CA HIS A 412 -4.18 -6.80 -11.67
C HIS A 412 -5.39 -6.67 -10.74
N SER A 413 -6.56 -7.16 -11.15
CA SER A 413 -7.80 -7.05 -10.37
C SER A 413 -7.84 -7.97 -9.15
N THR A 414 -7.05 -9.04 -9.15
CA THR A 414 -7.03 -10.04 -8.08
C THR A 414 -5.91 -9.80 -7.09
N GLU A 415 -4.66 -9.70 -7.57
CA GLU A 415 -3.48 -9.70 -6.72
C GLU A 415 -3.07 -8.28 -6.29
N TYR A 416 -3.34 -7.27 -7.15
CA TYR A 416 -2.83 -5.89 -7.00
C TYR A 416 -3.93 -4.81 -6.93
N ASN A 417 -5.14 -5.19 -6.51
CA ASN A 417 -6.24 -4.25 -6.34
C ASN A 417 -6.07 -3.32 -5.12
N THR A 418 -7.07 -2.47 -4.90
CA THR A 418 -7.14 -1.48 -3.80
C THR A 418 -6.93 -2.08 -2.40
N GLN A 419 -7.32 -3.34 -2.18
CA GLN A 419 -7.21 -4.00 -0.87
C GLN A 419 -5.76 -4.43 -0.59
N SER A 420 -5.03 -4.85 -1.63
CA SER A 420 -3.61 -5.23 -1.54
C SER A 420 -2.66 -4.04 -1.47
N TYR A 421 -3.11 -2.85 -1.86
CA TYR A 421 -2.28 -1.64 -1.92
C TYR A 421 -2.03 -1.03 -0.53
N MET A 422 -0.76 -0.99 -0.08
CA MET A 422 -0.40 -0.60 1.28
C MET A 422 0.34 0.73 1.41
N VAL A 423 0.70 1.41 0.31
CA VAL A 423 1.47 2.66 0.43
C VAL A 423 0.60 3.75 1.07
N ARG A 424 -0.55 4.08 0.49
CA ARG A 424 -1.35 5.27 0.89
C ARG A 424 -2.77 4.94 1.34
N ASP A 425 -3.17 5.41 2.53
CA ASP A 425 -4.57 5.41 2.99
C ASP A 425 -5.27 6.72 2.64
N ALA A 426 -6.02 6.71 1.54
CA ALA A 426 -6.91 7.82 1.19
C ALA A 426 -8.36 7.44 1.52
N ILE A 427 -9.01 8.25 2.36
CA ILE A 427 -10.44 8.10 2.66
C ILE A 427 -11.23 9.03 1.73
N TRP A 428 -11.74 8.46 0.64
CA TRP A 428 -12.56 9.18 -0.33
C TRP A 428 -13.98 9.44 0.16
N SER A 429 -14.68 10.40 -0.47
CA SER A 429 -16.01 10.88 -0.08
C SER A 429 -17.12 9.82 -0.08
N TYR A 430 -16.93 8.68 -0.73
CA TYR A 430 -17.87 7.55 -0.67
C TYR A 430 -17.74 6.75 0.64
N ARG A 431 -16.67 6.94 1.42
CA ARG A 431 -16.52 6.44 2.79
C ARG A 431 -16.80 7.58 3.76
N LYS A 432 -17.33 7.22 4.94
CA LYS A 432 -17.63 8.20 6.00
C LYS A 432 -16.32 8.84 6.50
N CYS A 433 -16.16 10.13 6.24
CA CYS A 433 -15.07 10.94 6.81
C CYS A 433 -15.45 11.38 8.24
N LYS A 434 -14.81 10.79 9.25
CA LYS A 434 -15.15 11.03 10.67
C LYS A 434 -14.90 12.47 11.11
N SER A 435 -13.91 13.15 10.52
CA SER A 435 -13.64 14.57 10.78
C SER A 435 -14.63 15.52 10.11
N THR A 436 -15.40 15.03 9.12
CA THR A 436 -16.24 15.81 8.19
C THR A 436 -15.49 16.85 7.35
N LEU A 437 -14.17 16.93 7.47
CA LEU A 437 -13.32 17.84 6.73
C LEU A 437 -13.00 17.20 5.37
N MET A 438 -13.35 17.88 4.28
CA MET A 438 -13.14 17.38 2.93
C MET A 438 -12.32 18.37 2.11
N HIS A 439 -11.46 17.84 1.24
CA HIS A 439 -10.77 18.62 0.22
C HIS A 439 -10.57 17.75 -1.02
N HIS A 440 -11.00 18.24 -2.20
CA HIS A 440 -11.00 17.46 -3.46
C HIS A 440 -11.59 16.04 -3.30
N ARG A 441 -12.70 15.90 -2.56
CA ARG A 441 -13.37 14.62 -2.28
C ARG A 441 -12.55 13.61 -1.46
N VAL A 442 -11.46 14.05 -0.84
CA VAL A 442 -10.67 13.25 0.13
C VAL A 442 -10.85 13.82 1.53
N CYS A 443 -10.99 12.93 2.51
CA CYS A 443 -11.08 13.25 3.92
C CYS A 443 -9.76 13.84 4.43
N VAL A 444 -9.87 14.92 5.19
CA VAL A 444 -8.76 15.53 5.91
C VAL A 444 -8.79 15.00 7.34
N TYR A 445 -7.68 14.46 7.80
CA TYR A 445 -7.58 13.91 9.15
C TYR A 445 -7.71 15.02 10.20
N GLY A 446 -8.60 14.79 11.15
CA GLY A 446 -8.81 15.66 12.31
C GLY A 446 -8.46 14.93 13.61
N ILE A 447 -8.40 15.67 14.72
CA ILE A 447 -8.04 15.13 16.04
C ILE A 447 -8.93 13.95 16.50
N GLU A 448 -10.18 13.87 16.02
CA GLU A 448 -11.11 12.79 16.35
C GLU A 448 -10.83 11.47 15.61
N MET A 449 -9.92 11.49 14.64
CA MET A 449 -9.55 10.32 13.83
C MET A 449 -8.33 9.59 14.39
N PHE A 450 -7.79 10.02 15.53
CA PHE A 450 -6.53 9.52 16.06
C PHE A 450 -6.45 8.00 16.20
N ASP A 451 -7.47 7.38 16.81
CA ASP A 451 -7.54 5.92 16.96
C ASP A 451 -7.67 5.17 15.62
N GLU A 452 -8.34 5.78 14.66
CA GLU A 452 -8.46 5.23 13.30
C GLU A 452 -7.09 5.23 12.62
N ILE A 453 -6.37 6.35 12.68
CA ILE A 453 -5.04 6.49 12.06
C ILE A 453 -4.03 5.53 12.70
N LYS A 454 -4.05 5.37 14.03
CA LYS A 454 -3.19 4.40 14.75
C LYS A 454 -3.39 2.96 14.27
N SER A 455 -4.62 2.59 13.87
CA SER A 455 -4.98 1.23 13.48
C SER A 455 -4.90 0.97 11.97
N MET A 456 -4.72 2.01 11.14
CA MET A 456 -4.54 1.87 9.70
C MET A 456 -3.37 0.95 9.38
N LYS A 457 -3.55 0.03 8.43
CA LYS A 457 -2.51 -0.92 8.00
C LYS A 457 -1.54 -0.34 6.98
N ARG A 458 -1.92 0.74 6.30
CA ARG A 458 -1.06 1.36 5.28
C ARG A 458 0.09 2.14 5.91
N LEU A 459 1.08 2.46 5.09
CA LEU A 459 2.36 3.06 5.50
C LEU A 459 2.27 4.58 5.63
N PHE A 460 1.53 5.22 4.71
CA PHE A 460 1.30 6.66 4.64
C PHE A 460 -0.21 6.93 4.67
N GLY A 461 -0.59 8.03 5.32
CA GLY A 461 -1.95 8.53 5.35
C GLY A 461 -2.11 9.74 4.42
N TYR A 462 -3.29 9.86 3.83
CA TYR A 462 -3.65 10.97 2.94
C TYR A 462 -5.07 11.48 3.31
N ARG A 463 -5.19 12.58 4.07
CA ARG A 463 -4.09 13.51 4.43
C ARG A 463 -4.36 14.41 5.63
N PHE A 464 -3.29 14.97 6.19
CA PHE A 464 -3.33 16.14 7.06
C PHE A 464 -3.27 17.42 6.23
N LEU A 465 -4.04 18.45 6.62
CA LEU A 465 -3.92 19.79 6.03
C LEU A 465 -3.83 20.86 7.12
N PRO A 466 -2.79 21.71 7.10
CA PRO A 466 -2.53 22.67 8.17
C PRO A 466 -3.64 23.73 8.29
N ASP A 467 -4.24 24.12 7.16
CA ASP A 467 -5.31 25.12 7.11
C ASP A 467 -6.71 24.56 7.49
N ARG A 468 -6.78 23.28 7.87
CA ARG A 468 -8.01 22.59 8.30
C ARG A 468 -7.92 22.07 9.73
N ASP A 469 -6.86 21.34 10.05
CA ASP A 469 -6.58 20.85 11.40
C ASP A 469 -5.08 20.52 11.57
N PHE A 470 -4.27 21.55 11.79
CA PHE A 470 -2.84 21.38 12.08
C PHE A 470 -2.61 20.74 13.46
N GLY A 471 -3.56 20.90 14.39
CA GLY A 471 -3.48 20.25 15.70
C GLY A 471 -3.48 18.72 15.60
N ALA A 472 -4.25 18.16 14.66
CA ALA A 472 -4.22 16.73 14.37
C ALA A 472 -2.83 16.26 13.93
N ALA A 473 -2.17 17.00 13.03
CA ALA A 473 -0.82 16.68 12.57
C ALA A 473 0.21 16.76 13.70
N LEU A 474 0.21 17.85 14.48
CA LEU A 474 1.15 18.04 15.59
C LEU A 474 1.02 16.96 16.66
N CYS A 475 -0.20 16.60 17.06
CA CYS A 475 -0.39 15.54 18.05
C CYS A 475 -0.03 14.16 17.51
N PHE A 476 -0.19 13.93 16.19
CA PHE A 476 0.21 12.67 15.58
C PHE A 476 1.74 12.57 15.43
N VAL A 477 2.41 13.68 15.13
CA VAL A 477 3.88 13.79 15.19
C VAL A 477 4.37 13.48 16.59
N GLU A 478 3.81 14.10 17.62
CA GLU A 478 4.15 13.83 19.02
C GLU A 478 4.04 12.34 19.36
N TYR A 479 2.95 11.69 18.95
CA TYR A 479 2.79 10.26 19.11
C TYR A 479 3.83 9.41 18.38
N LEU A 480 4.12 9.67 17.10
CA LEU A 480 5.13 8.91 16.37
C LEU A 480 6.53 9.07 16.96
N VAL A 481 6.81 10.29 17.41
CA VAL A 481 8.06 10.66 18.08
C VAL A 481 8.17 9.93 19.43
N ASP A 482 7.14 9.95 20.26
CA ASP A 482 7.11 9.20 21.52
C ASP A 482 7.21 7.69 21.27
N LYS A 483 6.51 7.18 20.25
CA LYS A 483 6.56 5.78 19.85
C LYS A 483 7.96 5.34 19.40
N THR A 484 8.71 6.24 18.77
CA THR A 484 10.06 5.95 18.28
C THR A 484 11.10 5.99 19.41
N TYR A 485 10.96 6.94 20.34
CA TYR A 485 12.06 7.30 21.24
C TYR A 485 11.79 7.11 22.74
N ARG A 486 10.52 6.98 23.15
CA ARG A 486 10.13 6.95 24.58
C ARG A 486 9.35 5.71 24.97
N MET A 487 8.57 5.17 24.04
CA MET A 487 7.81 3.95 24.26
C MET A 487 8.71 2.73 24.10
N LYS A 488 8.42 1.68 24.86
CA LYS A 488 9.05 0.38 24.65
C LYS A 488 8.72 -0.09 23.23
N PHE A 489 9.74 -0.56 22.53
CA PHE A 489 9.56 -1.15 21.22
C PHE A 489 8.68 -2.41 21.32
N ASP A 490 7.61 -2.42 20.54
CA ASP A 490 6.75 -3.58 20.32
C ASP A 490 6.82 -3.98 18.84
N LYS A 491 7.28 -5.21 18.60
CA LYS A 491 7.34 -5.78 17.24
C LYS A 491 5.95 -5.84 16.63
N ILE A 492 5.79 -5.36 15.41
CA ILE A 492 4.49 -5.39 14.75
C ILE A 492 4.14 -6.82 14.30
N ASP A 493 2.85 -7.14 14.34
CA ASP A 493 2.33 -8.33 13.67
C ASP A 493 2.37 -8.14 12.15
N THR A 494 3.31 -8.84 11.51
CA THR A 494 3.52 -8.80 10.06
C THR A 494 2.67 -9.82 9.30
N THR A 495 1.92 -10.68 10.00
CA THR A 495 1.14 -11.77 9.40
C THR A 495 0.17 -11.28 8.34
N PHE A 496 -0.48 -10.13 8.58
CA PHE A 496 -1.36 -9.49 7.60
C PHE A 496 -0.63 -9.17 6.28
N TYR A 497 0.56 -8.57 6.35
CA TYR A 497 1.33 -8.14 5.18
C TYR A 497 1.89 -9.32 4.39
N VAL A 498 2.44 -10.32 5.09
CA VAL A 498 2.93 -11.56 4.48
C VAL A 498 1.80 -12.28 3.72
N ASN A 499 0.56 -12.17 4.22
CA ASN A 499 -0.58 -12.84 3.63
C ASN A 499 -1.27 -12.09 2.49
N LEU A 500 -0.84 -10.87 2.17
CA LEU A 500 -1.42 -10.09 1.07
C LEU A 500 -1.29 -10.86 -0.26
N PRO A 501 -2.32 -10.83 -1.14
CA PRO A 501 -2.28 -11.45 -2.46
C PRO A 501 -1.04 -11.02 -3.26
N SER A 502 -0.75 -9.72 -3.30
CA SER A 502 0.44 -9.15 -3.97
C SER A 502 1.77 -9.72 -3.46
N THR A 503 1.87 -9.96 -2.15
CA THR A 503 3.07 -10.52 -1.50
C THR A 503 3.23 -12.00 -1.84
N LYS A 504 2.15 -12.79 -1.73
CA LYS A 504 2.14 -14.20 -2.13
C LYS A 504 2.47 -14.36 -3.61
N TYR A 505 1.89 -13.50 -4.46
CA TYR A 505 2.18 -13.49 -5.89
C TYR A 505 3.66 -13.26 -6.17
N GLN A 506 4.31 -12.24 -5.59
CA GLN A 506 5.72 -11.93 -5.90
C GLN A 506 6.70 -12.95 -5.33
N ASN A 507 6.41 -13.50 -4.16
CA ASN A 507 7.30 -14.44 -3.48
C ASN A 507 7.05 -15.91 -3.85
N ALA A 508 6.06 -16.19 -4.71
CA ALA A 508 5.79 -17.53 -5.20
C ALA A 508 6.94 -18.07 -6.06
N ASP A 509 7.28 -19.35 -5.87
CA ASP A 509 8.11 -20.10 -6.81
C ASP A 509 7.49 -20.16 -8.21
N GLN A 510 8.26 -20.58 -9.22
CA GLN A 510 7.81 -20.58 -10.61
C GLN A 510 6.56 -21.44 -10.86
N GLN A 511 6.41 -22.58 -10.18
CA GLN A 511 5.27 -23.48 -10.37
C GLN A 511 4.01 -22.89 -9.72
N THR A 512 4.14 -22.37 -8.50
CA THR A 512 3.06 -21.70 -7.78
C THR A 512 2.63 -20.43 -8.49
N LYS A 513 3.57 -19.61 -8.98
CA LYS A 513 3.30 -18.41 -9.79
C LYS A 513 2.45 -18.71 -11.02
N LYS A 514 2.77 -19.79 -11.75
CA LYS A 514 1.98 -20.23 -12.92
C LYS A 514 0.54 -20.60 -12.54
N LYS A 515 0.35 -21.26 -11.39
CA LYS A 515 -0.99 -21.59 -10.88
C LYS A 515 -1.76 -20.32 -10.52
N ILE A 516 -1.12 -19.36 -9.85
CA ILE A 516 -1.73 -18.06 -9.51
C ILE A 516 -2.14 -17.34 -10.79
N ILE A 517 -1.25 -17.21 -11.78
CA ILE A 517 -1.56 -16.53 -13.06
C ILE A 517 -2.74 -17.20 -13.76
N LYS A 518 -2.78 -18.53 -13.84
CA LYS A 518 -3.93 -19.25 -14.41
C LYS A 518 -5.23 -18.94 -13.65
N ASN A 519 -5.17 -18.84 -12.33
CA ASN A 519 -6.32 -18.47 -11.51
C ASN A 519 -6.73 -17.00 -11.73
N CYS A 520 -5.78 -16.10 -11.88
CA CYS A 520 -6.04 -14.71 -12.25
C CYS A 520 -6.82 -14.63 -13.56
N THR A 521 -6.36 -15.30 -14.62
CA THR A 521 -7.05 -15.32 -15.93
C THR A 521 -8.50 -15.80 -15.84
N LEU A 522 -8.81 -16.72 -14.92
CA LEU A 522 -10.16 -17.23 -14.70
C LEU A 522 -11.06 -16.29 -13.88
N ASN A 523 -10.48 -15.46 -13.01
CA ASN A 523 -11.22 -14.65 -12.04
C ASN A 523 -11.01 -13.15 -12.20
N LYS A 524 -10.34 -12.70 -13.26
CA LYS A 524 -10.12 -11.28 -13.50
C LYS A 524 -11.45 -10.56 -13.66
N GLU A 525 -11.53 -9.37 -13.11
CA GLU A 525 -12.72 -8.52 -13.17
C GLU A 525 -12.68 -7.57 -14.38
N TRP A 526 -11.47 -7.25 -14.86
CA TRP A 526 -11.20 -6.34 -15.98
C TRP A 526 -9.88 -6.69 -16.66
#